data_AF-A0A946EES5-F1
#
_entry.id   AF-A0A946EES5-F1
#
_cell.length_a   1.000
_cell.length_b   1.000
_cell.length_c   1.000
_cell.angle_alpha   90.00
_cell.angle_beta   90.00
_cell.angle_gamma   90.00
#
_symmetry.space_group_name_H-M   'P 1'
#
loop_
_entity.id
_entity.type
_entity.pdbx_description
1 polymer ?
#
loop_
_entity_poly.entity_id
_entity_poly.type
_entity_poly.pdbx_seq_one_letter_code
_entity_poly.pdbx_strand_id
1 'polypeptide(L)'
;GEDVLFGGNGDDYIEGGSDTVRDFLNGGRGDDLLVAQQGDVLTGGEGLDTFAIDTSAGVFAQSAQIIDFNANDDQIEIMLDENSFDQGMKNIHIETNNDGLSVVFLNNEEIALVNTETPLLLGDIVLSKANT
;
A
#
# COMPACT_ATOMS: atom_id res chain seq x y z
N GLY A 1 -0.46 -15.92 7.17
CA GLY A 1 0.45 -16.63 8.11
C GLY A 1 1.49 -15.62 8.51
N GLU A 2 2.73 -15.98 8.86
CA GLU A 2 3.81 -15.04 8.50
C GLU A 2 4.36 -15.61 7.20
N ASP A 3 4.07 -14.94 6.09
CA ASP A 3 4.38 -15.40 4.75
C ASP A 3 5.42 -14.50 4.07
N VAL A 4 6.23 -15.10 3.21
CA VAL A 4 7.20 -14.39 2.37
C VAL A 4 6.91 -14.76 0.93
N LEU A 5 6.53 -13.77 0.13
CA LEU A 5 6.03 -13.95 -1.24
C LEU A 5 6.94 -13.21 -2.22
N PHE A 6 7.28 -13.88 -3.32
CA PHE A 6 8.13 -13.35 -4.40
C PHE A 6 7.46 -13.60 -5.75
N GLY A 7 7.23 -12.55 -6.55
CA GLY A 7 6.72 -12.65 -7.92
C GLY A 7 7.81 -13.13 -8.87
N GLY A 8 8.92 -12.39 -8.92
CA GLY A 8 10.11 -12.76 -9.68
C GLY A 8 10.24 -11.98 -10.98
N ASN A 9 9.92 -12.60 -12.11
CA ASN A 9 9.95 -11.93 -13.41
C ASN A 9 8.58 -12.04 -14.07
N GLY A 10 8.11 -10.94 -14.64
CA GLY A 10 6.79 -10.81 -15.25
C GLY A 10 5.88 -9.95 -14.38
N ASP A 11 4.71 -9.62 -14.91
CA ASP A 11 3.74 -8.80 -14.19
C ASP A 11 2.95 -9.71 -13.24
N ASP A 12 3.23 -9.63 -11.95
CA ASP A 12 2.74 -10.54 -10.91
C ASP A 12 1.62 -9.92 -10.05
N TYR A 13 0.73 -10.79 -9.55
CA TYR A 13 -0.25 -10.45 -8.52
C TYR A 13 0.17 -11.13 -7.21
N ILE A 14 0.40 -10.34 -6.16
CA ILE A 14 0.86 -10.83 -4.86
C ILE A 14 -0.06 -10.29 -3.77
N GLU A 15 -0.57 -11.18 -2.92
CA GLU A 15 -1.45 -10.83 -1.80
C GLU A 15 -0.98 -11.58 -0.54
N GLY A 16 -0.65 -10.85 0.52
CA GLY A 16 -0.17 -11.41 1.79
C GLY A 16 -1.22 -12.29 2.47
N GLY A 17 -2.48 -11.86 2.36
CA GLY A 17 -3.64 -12.53 2.93
C GLY A 17 -4.42 -11.60 3.83
N SER A 18 -5.46 -12.15 4.47
CA SER A 18 -6.44 -11.35 5.22
C SER A 18 -6.24 -11.34 6.73
N ASP A 19 -5.03 -11.64 7.21
CA ASP A 19 -4.76 -11.79 8.63
C ASP A 19 -3.89 -10.65 9.17
N THR A 20 -3.71 -10.61 10.49
CA THR A 20 -3.02 -9.49 11.16
C THR A 20 -1.52 -9.73 11.37
N VAL A 21 -1.04 -10.91 10.98
CA VAL A 21 0.37 -11.26 11.04
C VAL A 21 1.04 -10.65 9.82
N ARG A 22 2.21 -10.06 10.04
CA ARG A 22 2.94 -9.36 8.99
C ARG A 22 3.39 -10.33 7.90
N ASP A 23 3.14 -9.96 6.66
CA ASP A 23 3.72 -10.61 5.48
C ASP A 23 4.78 -9.74 4.81
N PHE A 24 5.62 -10.38 4.00
CA PHE A 24 6.67 -9.74 3.22
C PHE A 24 6.46 -10.03 1.73
N LEU A 25 6.14 -8.99 0.96
CA LEU A 25 5.78 -9.08 -0.45
C LEU A 25 6.89 -8.43 -1.30
N ASN A 26 7.36 -9.15 -2.31
CA ASN A 26 8.35 -8.65 -3.28
C ASN A 26 7.88 -8.93 -4.71
N GLY A 27 7.64 -7.88 -5.49
CA GLY A 27 7.23 -7.98 -6.89
C GLY A 27 8.34 -8.56 -7.76
N GLY A 28 9.45 -7.83 -7.86
CA GLY A 28 10.65 -8.27 -8.55
C GLY A 28 10.86 -7.45 -9.82
N ARG A 29 10.66 -8.06 -10.98
CA ARG A 29 10.73 -7.39 -12.29
C ARG A 29 9.40 -7.53 -12.99
N GLY A 30 8.85 -6.43 -13.47
CA GLY A 30 7.57 -6.40 -14.17
C GLY A 30 6.69 -5.34 -13.55
N ASP A 31 5.52 -5.11 -14.14
CA ASP A 31 4.55 -4.16 -13.59
C ASP A 31 3.68 -4.94 -12.58
N ASP A 32 4.05 -4.92 -11.30
CA ASP A 32 3.47 -5.79 -10.29
C ASP A 32 2.30 -5.15 -9.51
N LEU A 33 1.34 -5.97 -9.08
CA LEU A 33 0.27 -5.57 -8.15
C LEU A 33 0.46 -6.28 -6.82
N LEU A 34 0.84 -5.52 -5.79
CA LEU A 34 1.06 -6.02 -4.43
C LEU A 34 -0.07 -5.53 -3.52
N VAL A 35 -0.92 -6.46 -3.09
CA VAL A 35 -2.04 -6.22 -2.17
C VAL A 35 -1.61 -6.54 -0.74
N ALA A 36 -1.54 -5.49 0.07
CA ALA A 36 -1.16 -5.58 1.47
C ALA A 36 -2.30 -5.20 2.41
N GLN A 37 -2.20 -5.75 3.62
CA GLN A 37 -3.00 -5.36 4.76
C GLN A 37 -2.14 -4.67 5.82
N GLN A 38 -2.72 -4.50 7.01
CA GLN A 38 -2.07 -3.84 8.12
C GLN A 38 -0.78 -4.52 8.55
N GLY A 39 0.32 -3.77 8.54
CA GLY A 39 1.61 -4.21 9.07
C GLY A 39 2.50 -4.96 8.09
N ASP A 40 2.02 -5.25 6.88
CA ASP A 40 2.79 -5.89 5.81
C ASP A 40 3.92 -5.00 5.29
N VAL A 41 4.93 -5.63 4.70
CA VAL A 41 6.10 -4.96 4.15
C VAL A 41 6.22 -5.28 2.67
N LEU A 42 6.31 -4.24 1.84
CA LEU A 42 6.21 -4.33 0.39
C LEU A 42 7.48 -3.78 -0.29
N THR A 43 7.89 -4.44 -1.36
CA THR A 43 8.94 -3.97 -2.27
C THR A 43 8.49 -4.26 -3.69
N GLY A 44 8.34 -3.22 -4.52
CA GLY A 44 7.87 -3.36 -5.91
C GLY A 44 8.96 -3.95 -6.78
N GLY A 45 10.11 -3.28 -6.83
CA GLY A 45 11.26 -3.67 -7.63
C GLY A 45 11.40 -2.85 -8.92
N GLU A 46 11.69 -3.51 -10.04
CA GLU A 46 11.82 -2.86 -11.35
C GLU A 46 10.46 -2.92 -12.07
N GLY A 47 9.82 -1.78 -12.35
CA GLY A 47 8.58 -1.76 -13.13
C GLY A 47 7.71 -0.57 -12.79
N LEU A 48 6.48 -0.57 -13.32
CA LEU A 48 5.40 0.32 -12.91
C LEU A 48 4.53 -0.40 -11.89
N ASP A 49 4.88 -0.31 -10.61
CA ASP A 49 4.24 -1.11 -9.58
C ASP A 49 3.01 -0.43 -8.97
N THR A 50 2.03 -1.24 -8.58
CA THR A 50 0.87 -0.80 -7.80
C THR A 50 0.91 -1.40 -6.41
N PHE A 51 1.06 -0.54 -5.40
CA PHE A 51 0.97 -0.90 -3.99
C PHE A 51 -0.47 -0.68 -3.50
N ALA A 52 -1.25 -1.76 -3.49
CA ALA A 52 -2.63 -1.72 -3.03
C ALA A 52 -2.70 -1.97 -1.52
N ILE A 53 -3.24 -1.01 -0.77
CA ILE A 53 -3.47 -1.10 0.67
C ILE A 53 -4.95 -1.38 0.90
N ASP A 54 -5.27 -2.60 1.30
CA ASP A 54 -6.64 -3.01 1.60
C ASP A 54 -7.04 -2.57 3.02
N THR A 55 -7.85 -1.51 3.08
CA THR A 55 -8.40 -0.97 4.33
C THR A 55 -9.79 -1.51 4.64
N SER A 56 -10.35 -2.39 3.80
CA SER A 56 -11.73 -2.89 3.94
C SER A 56 -11.94 -3.77 5.18
N ALA A 57 -10.86 -4.35 5.72
CA ALA A 57 -10.87 -5.09 6.97
C ALA A 57 -11.06 -4.18 8.22
N GLY A 58 -10.94 -2.86 8.06
CA GLY A 58 -11.15 -1.88 9.12
C GLY A 58 -9.85 -1.29 9.67
N VAL A 59 -9.78 -1.12 10.99
CA VAL A 59 -8.73 -0.34 11.65
C VAL A 59 -7.40 -1.09 11.71
N PHE A 60 -6.33 -0.44 11.27
CA PHE A 60 -4.95 -0.88 11.25
C PHE A 60 -4.34 -0.75 12.65
N ALA A 61 -3.88 -1.88 13.20
CA ALA A 61 -3.04 -1.86 14.39
C ALA A 61 -1.61 -1.36 14.09
N GLN A 62 -1.16 -1.55 12.84
CA GLN A 62 0.14 -1.15 12.31
C GLN A 62 -0.04 -0.74 10.84
N SER A 63 0.67 0.30 10.42
CA SER A 63 0.72 0.72 9.01
C SER A 63 1.45 -0.30 8.14
N ALA A 64 1.00 -0.44 6.89
CA ALA A 64 1.78 -1.11 5.86
C ALA A 64 3.07 -0.34 5.58
N GLN A 65 4.13 -1.02 5.17
CA GLN A 65 5.44 -0.41 4.91
C GLN A 65 5.85 -0.62 3.46
N ILE A 66 5.92 0.46 2.69
CA ILE A 66 6.40 0.42 1.30
C ILE A 66 7.86 0.89 1.29
N ILE A 67 8.75 0.03 0.80
CA ILE A 67 10.20 0.17 1.03
C ILE A 67 10.92 0.93 -0.08
N ASP A 68 10.44 0.88 -1.33
CA ASP A 68 11.16 1.35 -2.52
C ASP A 68 10.32 2.18 -3.49
N PHE A 69 9.24 2.81 -3.02
CA PHE A 69 8.31 3.57 -3.86
C PHE A 69 9.02 4.65 -4.70
N ASN A 70 8.83 4.58 -6.02
CA ASN A 70 9.30 5.55 -7.00
C ASN A 70 8.12 6.35 -7.57
N ALA A 71 8.00 7.63 -7.19
CA ALA A 71 6.88 8.47 -7.59
C ALA A 71 6.78 8.79 -9.11
N ASN A 72 7.78 8.40 -9.91
CA ASN A 72 7.71 8.55 -11.37
C ASN A 72 7.06 7.34 -12.07
N ASP A 73 7.10 6.18 -11.41
CA ASP A 73 6.78 4.88 -12.01
C ASP A 73 5.61 4.21 -11.28
N ASP A 74 5.57 4.31 -9.96
CA ASP A 74 4.65 3.56 -9.11
C ASP A 74 3.39 4.34 -8.73
N GLN A 75 2.38 3.60 -8.29
CA GLN A 75 1.13 4.12 -7.75
C GLN A 75 0.77 3.44 -6.43
N ILE A 76 0.17 4.20 -5.50
CA ILE A 76 -0.48 3.65 -4.31
C ILE A 76 -1.98 3.60 -4.56
N GLU A 77 -2.57 2.43 -4.40
CA GLU A 77 -4.02 2.24 -4.41
C GLU A 77 -4.52 2.03 -2.99
N ILE A 78 -5.51 2.81 -2.53
CA ILE A 78 -6.18 2.56 -1.25
C ILE A 78 -7.55 1.98 -1.55
N MET A 79 -7.76 0.73 -1.13
CA MET A 79 -9.02 0.01 -1.32
C MET A 79 -9.89 0.22 -0.09
N LEU A 80 -11.07 0.80 -0.30
CA LEU A 80 -12.04 1.13 0.74
C LEU A 80 -13.20 0.11 0.71
N ASP A 81 -13.78 -0.22 1.86
CA ASP A 81 -15.05 -0.93 1.88
C ASP A 81 -16.17 -0.08 1.23
N GLU A 82 -17.21 -0.74 0.72
CA GLU A 82 -18.30 -0.07 -0.01
C GLU A 82 -18.94 1.05 0.80
N ASN A 83 -19.14 0.87 2.11
CA ASN A 83 -19.80 1.88 2.94
C ASN A 83 -18.90 3.10 3.11
N SER A 84 -17.61 2.90 3.41
CA SER A 84 -16.64 4.00 3.52
C SER A 84 -16.52 4.79 2.21
N PHE A 85 -16.48 4.08 1.08
CA PHE A 85 -16.41 4.70 -0.23
C PHE A 85 -17.67 5.55 -0.52
N ASP A 86 -18.86 4.99 -0.30
CA ASP A 86 -20.13 5.64 -0.62
C ASP A 86 -20.49 6.77 0.34
N GLN A 87 -20.06 6.68 1.61
CA GLN A 87 -20.21 7.75 2.60
C GLN A 87 -19.16 8.87 2.43
N GLY A 88 -18.20 8.71 1.51
CA GLY A 88 -17.15 9.69 1.26
C GLY A 88 -16.13 9.79 2.40
N MET A 89 -15.96 8.72 3.17
CA MET A 89 -14.92 8.59 4.20
C MET A 89 -13.56 8.31 3.53
N LYS A 90 -13.08 9.28 2.76
CA LYS A 90 -11.90 9.17 1.90
C LYS A 90 -10.94 10.35 2.05
N ASN A 91 -10.85 10.89 3.27
CA ASN A 91 -9.97 12.02 3.53
C ASN A 91 -8.53 11.53 3.61
N ILE A 92 -7.76 11.77 2.55
CA ILE A 92 -6.34 11.44 2.50
C ILE A 92 -5.50 12.68 2.80
N HIS A 93 -4.51 12.52 3.67
CA HIS A 93 -3.41 13.47 3.78
C HIS A 93 -2.09 12.72 3.95
N ILE A 94 -1.01 13.42 3.62
CA ILE A 94 0.35 12.89 3.69
C ILE A 94 1.14 13.81 4.61
N GLU A 95 1.83 13.22 5.58
CA GLU A 95 2.80 13.92 6.42
C GLU A 95 4.20 13.32 6.21
N THR A 96 5.24 13.99 6.71
CA THR A 96 6.59 13.43 6.77
C THR A 96 6.95 13.25 8.24
N ASN A 97 7.35 12.03 8.61
CA ASN A 97 7.76 11.75 9.99
C ASN A 97 9.19 12.22 10.28
N ASN A 98 9.65 12.02 11.52
CA ASN A 98 10.99 12.44 11.95
C ASN A 98 12.14 11.68 11.27
N ASP A 99 11.86 10.53 10.67
CA ASP A 99 12.82 9.70 9.94
C ASP A 99 12.85 10.05 8.44
N GLY A 100 12.03 11.01 8.00
CA GLY A 100 11.93 11.44 6.61
C GLY A 100 11.02 10.57 5.74
N LEU A 101 10.30 9.60 6.33
CA LEU A 101 9.34 8.77 5.60
C LEU A 101 8.03 9.54 5.38
N SER A 102 7.39 9.28 4.24
CA SER A 102 6.04 9.77 3.99
C SER A 102 5.04 8.90 4.74
N VAL A 103 4.11 9.52 5.45
CA VAL A 103 3.07 8.87 6.25
C VAL A 103 1.73 9.16 5.60
N VAL A 104 1.05 8.11 5.14
CA VAL A 104 -0.27 8.22 4.51
C VAL A 104 -1.34 7.99 5.55
N PHE A 105 -2.24 8.96 5.65
CA PHE A 105 -3.39 8.89 6.54
C PHE A 105 -4.70 8.82 5.76
N LEU A 106 -5.59 7.93 6.20
CA LEU A 106 -6.99 7.84 5.77
C LEU A 106 -7.89 8.15 6.96
N ASN A 107 -8.69 9.22 6.89
CA ASN A 107 -9.61 9.62 7.95
C ASN A 107 -8.97 9.78 9.35
N ASN A 108 -7.73 10.29 9.39
CA ASN A 108 -6.87 10.44 10.59
C ASN A 108 -6.26 9.14 11.12
N GLU A 109 -6.36 8.05 10.38
CA GLU A 109 -5.72 6.79 10.69
C GLU A 109 -4.50 6.59 9.80
N GLU A 110 -3.36 6.22 10.38
CA GLU A 110 -2.14 5.91 9.64
C GLU A 110 -2.28 4.54 8.98
N ILE A 111 -2.23 4.50 7.65
CA ILE A 111 -2.40 3.26 6.88
C ILE A 111 -1.13 2.80 6.20
N ALA A 112 -0.21 3.72 5.87
CA ALA A 112 1.04 3.36 5.21
C ALA A 112 2.20 4.28 5.60
N LEU A 113 3.38 3.68 5.75
CA LEU A 113 4.68 4.34 5.81
C LEU A 113 5.41 4.06 4.49
N VAL A 114 5.83 5.11 3.82
CA VAL A 114 6.38 5.04 2.47
C VAL A 114 7.78 5.62 2.48
N ASN A 115 8.75 4.76 2.18
CA ASN A 115 10.10 5.17 1.86
C ASN A 115 10.19 5.48 0.37
N THR A 116 10.60 6.69 0.05
CA THR A 116 10.67 7.19 -1.32
C THR A 116 11.74 8.28 -1.41
N GLU A 117 12.46 8.35 -2.52
CA GLU A 117 13.53 9.35 -2.73
C GLU A 117 12.97 10.74 -3.02
N THR A 118 11.74 10.82 -3.52
CA THR A 118 11.03 12.06 -3.86
C THR A 118 9.78 12.20 -3.01
N PRO A 119 9.29 13.43 -2.72
CA PRO A 119 8.09 13.59 -1.93
C PRO A 119 6.89 12.87 -2.55
N LEU A 120 6.22 12.02 -1.76
CA LEU A 120 4.95 11.42 -2.12
C LEU A 120 3.88 12.51 -2.19
N LEU A 121 3.12 12.54 -3.28
CA LEU A 121 2.06 13.51 -3.53
C LEU A 121 0.70 12.82 -3.56
N LEU A 122 -0.36 13.61 -3.33
CA LEU A 122 -1.74 13.10 -3.47
C LEU A 122 -2.06 12.65 -4.90
N GLY A 123 -1.30 13.08 -5.90
CA GLY A 123 -1.44 12.63 -7.29
C GLY A 123 -0.99 11.17 -7.51
N ASP A 124 -0.18 10.64 -6.60
CA ASP A 124 0.38 9.28 -6.66
C ASP A 124 -0.55 8.26 -6.00
N ILE A 125 -1.64 8.73 -5.38
CA ILE A 125 -2.59 7.93 -4.63
C ILE A 125 -3.93 7.89 -5.38
N VAL A 126 -4.42 6.68 -5.63
CA VAL A 126 -5.77 6.44 -6.14
C VAL A 126 -6.63 5.73 -5.10
N LEU A 127 -7.94 5.87 -5.24
CA LEU A 127 -8.93 5.24 -4.36
C LEU A 127 -9.83 4.33 -5.16
N SER A 128 -10.08 3.13 -4.65
CA SER A 128 -10.99 2.16 -5.26
C SER A 128 -11.90 1.51 -4.22
N LYS A 129 -12.86 0.72 -4.69
CA LYS A 129 -13.68 -0.15 -3.84
C LYS A 129 -12.97 -1.50 -3.73
N ALA A 130 -12.85 -2.02 -2.51
CA ALA A 130 -12.45 -3.40 -2.31
C ALA A 130 -13.49 -4.35 -2.94
N ASN A 131 -13.02 -5.36 -3.66
CA ASN A 131 -13.89 -6.40 -4.22
C ASN A 131 -14.21 -7.42 -3.12
N THR A 132 -15.17 -7.11 -2.26
CA THR A 132 -15.68 -8.02 -1.22
C THR A 132 -16.80 -8.92 -1.71
#